data_AF-A0A1G2HUU0-F1
#
_entry.id   AF-A0A1G2HUU0-F1
#
_cell.length_a   1.000
_cell.length_b   1.000
_cell.length_c   1.000
_cell.angle_alpha   90.00
_cell.angle_beta   90.00
_cell.angle_gamma   90.00
#
_symmetry.space_group_name_H-M   'P 1'
#
loop_
_entity.id
_entity.type
_entity.pdbx_description
1 polymer ?
#
loop_
_entity_poly.entity_id
_entity_poly.type
_entity_poly.pdbx_seq_one_letter_code
_entity_poly.pdbx_strand_id
1 'polypeptide(L)'
;MKIQDIIEQNKKSIILVDVQIPAEGNQKKISIKGTGFIISPDGKFITNAHVYKAITEEEMDYAGVSVPGKTDEKGSTFYDRYKIALIGQIDEENDMALMQIISDKKDFQTVGNLETTENIKEGEDVAFIGYPLAVELLNMGFGITMTTNKCIISSIKRRGADGSLHFFLVDTHINGGSSGSPVFSAETGNIVGISSARISSKIPIPGGVVADIPANMGICRPIKYAIELINKNK
;
A
#
# COMPACT_ATOMS: atom_id res chain seq x y z
N MET A 1 5.58 -20.57 3.13
CA MET A 1 4.77 -20.26 4.34
C MET A 1 3.28 -20.30 3.99
N LYS A 2 2.33 -20.53 4.92
CA LYS A 2 0.90 -20.37 4.57
C LYS A 2 0.57 -18.87 4.51
N ILE A 3 -0.27 -18.46 3.56
CA ILE A 3 -0.73 -17.05 3.47
C ILE A 3 -1.38 -16.59 4.78
N GLN A 4 -2.08 -17.49 5.46
CA GLN A 4 -2.69 -17.21 6.78
C GLN A 4 -1.65 -16.75 7.81
N ASP A 5 -0.47 -17.38 7.84
CA ASP A 5 0.59 -17.02 8.78
C ASP A 5 1.18 -15.65 8.43
N ILE A 6 1.35 -15.37 7.13
CA ILE A 6 1.81 -14.06 6.64
C ILE A 6 0.83 -12.96 7.08
N ILE A 7 -0.47 -13.18 6.94
CA ILE A 7 -1.50 -12.23 7.38
C ILE A 7 -1.39 -12.00 8.89
N GLU A 8 -1.40 -13.06 9.71
CA GLU A 8 -1.40 -12.91 11.17
C GLU A 8 -0.15 -12.18 11.69
N GLN A 9 1.01 -12.43 11.08
CA GLN A 9 2.27 -11.77 11.46
C GLN A 9 2.32 -10.30 11.06
N ASN A 10 1.67 -9.89 9.96
CA ASN A 10 1.88 -8.58 9.37
C ASN A 10 0.68 -7.63 9.46
N LYS A 11 -0.54 -8.13 9.72
CA LYS A 11 -1.78 -7.33 9.64
C LYS A 11 -1.79 -6.07 10.50
N LYS A 12 -1.10 -6.05 11.64
CA LYS A 12 -1.02 -4.88 12.53
C LYS A 12 -0.05 -3.81 12.06
N SER A 13 0.78 -4.13 11.08
CA SER A 13 1.82 -3.26 10.53
C SER A 13 1.39 -2.64 9.20
N ILE A 14 0.23 -3.03 8.67
CA ILE A 14 -0.33 -2.56 7.39
C ILE A 14 -1.39 -1.50 7.68
N ILE A 15 -1.15 -0.30 7.18
CA ILE A 15 -1.87 0.90 7.60
C ILE A 15 -2.62 1.52 6.42
N LEU A 16 -3.78 2.10 6.70
CA LEU A 16 -4.56 2.85 5.72
C LEU A 16 -4.07 4.30 5.73
N VAL A 17 -3.76 4.86 4.56
CA VAL A 17 -3.43 6.29 4.41
C VAL A 17 -4.72 7.04 4.06
N ASP A 18 -5.08 8.01 4.89
CA ASP A 18 -6.34 8.74 4.77
C ASP A 18 -6.22 10.24 5.10
N VAL A 19 -7.12 11.01 4.52
CA VAL A 19 -7.35 12.42 4.85
C VAL A 19 -8.74 12.53 5.47
N GLN A 20 -8.85 13.14 6.65
CA GLN A 20 -10.13 13.32 7.34
C GLN A 20 -10.42 14.80 7.56
N ILE A 21 -11.18 15.39 6.63
CA ILE A 21 -11.55 16.81 6.68
C ILE A 21 -12.82 16.96 7.54
N PRO A 22 -12.84 17.87 8.54
CA PRO A 22 -14.04 18.20 9.27
C PRO A 22 -15.17 18.67 8.33
N ALA A 23 -16.38 18.17 8.55
CA ALA A 23 -17.60 18.60 7.88
C ALA A 23 -18.64 19.06 8.91
N GLU A 24 -19.74 19.67 8.44
CA GLU A 24 -20.81 20.15 9.34
C GLU A 24 -21.40 19.00 10.19
N GLY A 25 -21.81 19.34 11.42
CA GLY A 25 -22.53 18.41 12.30
C GLY A 25 -21.69 17.26 12.88
N ASN A 26 -20.42 17.49 13.21
CA ASN A 26 -19.46 16.47 13.71
C ASN A 26 -19.18 15.32 12.72
N GLN A 27 -19.57 15.47 11.46
CA GLN A 27 -19.19 14.52 10.42
C GLN A 27 -17.76 14.79 9.95
N LYS A 28 -17.10 13.76 9.44
CA LYS A 28 -15.79 13.87 8.77
C LYS A 28 -15.91 13.33 7.37
N LYS A 29 -15.43 14.09 6.39
CA LYS A 29 -15.25 13.58 5.03
C LYS A 29 -13.94 12.81 5.01
N ILE A 30 -14.05 11.48 4.87
CA ILE A 30 -12.90 10.59 4.78
C ILE A 30 -12.54 10.39 3.31
N SER A 31 -11.29 10.67 2.95
CA SER A 31 -10.71 10.35 1.65
C SER A 31 -9.57 9.37 1.85
N ILE A 32 -9.75 8.14 1.36
CA ILE A 32 -8.71 7.12 1.38
C ILE A 32 -7.75 7.38 0.22
N LYS A 33 -6.46 7.47 0.53
CA LYS A 33 -5.41 7.75 -0.45
C LYS A 33 -4.65 6.48 -0.85
N GLY A 34 -4.52 5.52 0.05
CA GLY A 34 -3.82 4.27 -0.24
C GLY A 34 -3.56 3.42 1.01
N THR A 35 -2.61 2.51 0.86
CA THR A 35 -2.07 1.66 1.91
C THR A 35 -0.60 2.05 2.17
N GLY A 36 -0.10 1.77 3.36
CA GLY A 36 1.33 1.76 3.66
C GLY A 36 1.66 0.63 4.61
N PHE A 37 2.93 0.49 4.97
CA PHE A 37 3.35 -0.49 5.96
C PHE A 37 4.53 -0.04 6.81
N ILE A 38 4.44 -0.27 8.11
CA ILE A 38 5.39 0.18 9.13
C ILE A 38 6.65 -0.70 9.09
N ILE A 39 7.81 -0.07 8.94
CA ILE A 39 9.11 -0.74 8.82
C ILE A 39 10.00 -0.60 10.06
N SER A 40 9.55 0.16 11.06
CA SER A 40 10.34 0.43 12.28
C SER A 40 9.44 0.72 13.49
N PRO A 41 9.86 0.34 14.71
CA PRO A 41 9.04 0.52 15.91
C PRO A 41 8.75 1.98 16.25
N ASP A 42 9.58 2.91 15.80
CA ASP A 42 9.40 4.35 15.99
C ASP A 42 8.43 4.99 15.00
N GLY A 43 7.85 4.20 14.10
CA GLY A 43 6.74 4.62 13.23
C GLY A 43 7.14 5.03 11.81
N LYS A 44 8.36 4.75 11.34
CA LYS A 44 8.66 4.92 9.91
C LYS A 44 7.89 3.88 9.11
N PHE A 45 7.34 4.30 7.98
CA PHE A 45 6.57 3.44 7.08
C PHE A 45 6.84 3.78 5.62
N ILE A 46 6.59 2.81 4.74
CA ILE A 46 6.68 2.98 3.30
C ILE A 46 5.27 3.03 2.69
N THR A 47 5.10 3.87 1.69
CA THR A 47 3.95 3.87 0.77
C THR A 47 4.44 4.27 -0.63
N ASN A 48 3.53 4.39 -1.60
CA ASN A 48 3.89 4.89 -2.91
C ASN A 48 4.04 6.42 -2.94
N ALA A 49 4.93 6.91 -3.81
CA ALA A 49 5.11 8.34 -4.04
C ALA A 49 3.80 9.02 -4.48
N HIS A 50 3.05 8.39 -5.38
CA HIS A 50 1.78 8.97 -5.85
C HIS A 50 0.69 9.00 -4.76
N VAL A 51 0.72 8.11 -3.77
CA VAL A 51 -0.22 8.13 -2.63
C VAL A 51 0.00 9.39 -1.79
N TYR A 52 1.27 9.73 -1.51
CA TYR A 52 1.62 10.98 -0.84
C TYR A 52 1.24 12.20 -1.70
N LYS A 53 1.58 12.19 -2.99
CA LYS A 53 1.28 13.31 -3.92
C LYS A 53 -0.21 13.53 -4.16
N ALA A 54 -1.06 12.54 -3.89
CA ALA A 54 -2.52 12.68 -3.96
C ALA A 54 -3.12 13.45 -2.77
N ILE A 55 -2.30 13.80 -1.76
CA ILE A 55 -2.66 14.68 -0.64
C ILE A 55 -2.24 16.10 -1.03
N THR A 56 -3.21 17.01 -1.15
CA THR A 56 -2.91 18.40 -1.47
C THR A 56 -2.26 19.11 -0.28
N GLU A 57 -1.64 20.27 -0.54
CA GLU A 57 -1.08 21.11 0.52
C GLU A 57 -2.15 21.50 1.57
N GLU A 58 -3.36 21.81 1.13
CA GLU A 58 -4.52 22.14 1.99
C GLU A 58 -5.03 20.92 2.79
N GLU A 59 -4.81 19.71 2.29
CA GLU A 59 -5.22 18.46 2.95
C GLU A 59 -4.20 17.97 3.99
N MET A 60 -2.96 18.48 3.95
CA MET A 60 -1.84 17.92 4.73
C MET A 60 -2.07 17.95 6.24
N ASP A 61 -2.71 19.01 6.76
CA ASP A 61 -3.04 19.11 8.20
C ASP A 61 -4.05 18.06 8.67
N TYR A 62 -4.82 17.51 7.72
CA TYR A 62 -5.82 16.48 7.92
C TYR A 62 -5.32 15.09 7.52
N ALA A 63 -4.13 14.97 6.95
CA ALA A 63 -3.54 13.71 6.54
C ALA A 63 -3.12 12.87 7.75
N GLY A 64 -3.27 11.55 7.62
CA GLY A 64 -2.91 10.62 8.66
C GLY A 64 -2.91 9.19 8.17
N VAL A 65 -2.65 8.30 9.12
CA VAL A 65 -2.77 6.86 8.93
C VAL A 65 -3.64 6.25 10.01
N SER A 66 -4.47 5.29 9.61
CA SER A 66 -5.23 4.43 10.50
C SER A 66 -4.47 3.12 10.71
N VAL A 67 -3.97 2.92 11.93
CA VAL A 67 -3.14 1.77 12.34
C VAL A 67 -4.02 0.71 13.01
N PRO A 68 -4.01 -0.55 12.55
CA PRO A 68 -4.82 -1.61 13.16
C PRO A 68 -4.40 -1.89 14.60
N GLY A 69 -5.37 -1.82 15.51
CA GLY A 69 -5.21 -2.03 16.94
C GLY A 69 -5.74 -3.39 17.40
N LYS A 70 -6.65 -3.35 18.39
CA LYS A 70 -7.29 -4.56 18.93
C LYS A 70 -8.39 -5.05 18.00
N THR A 71 -8.54 -6.36 17.93
CA THR A 71 -9.72 -7.01 17.34
C THR A 71 -10.58 -7.54 18.47
N ASP A 72 -11.89 -7.28 18.42
CA ASP A 72 -12.83 -7.81 19.42
C ASP A 72 -13.20 -9.28 19.16
N GLU A 73 -14.00 -9.84 20.06
CA GLU A 73 -14.49 -11.22 20.01
C GLU A 73 -15.38 -11.50 18.78
N LYS A 74 -15.92 -10.44 18.16
CA LYS A 74 -16.74 -10.52 16.95
C LYS A 74 -15.91 -10.39 15.67
N GLY A 75 -14.59 -10.24 15.78
CA GLY A 75 -13.68 -10.05 14.64
C GLY A 75 -13.59 -8.60 14.14
N SER A 76 -14.16 -7.63 14.86
CA SER A 76 -14.08 -6.21 14.47
C SER A 76 -12.75 -5.61 14.91
N THR A 77 -12.01 -5.04 13.96
CA THR A 77 -10.71 -4.40 14.24
C THR A 77 -10.89 -2.90 14.47
N PHE A 78 -10.39 -2.41 15.61
CA PHE A 78 -10.31 -0.98 15.91
C PHE A 78 -9.03 -0.39 15.35
N TYR A 79 -9.06 0.88 14.97
CA TYR A 79 -7.92 1.57 14.37
C TYR A 79 -7.58 2.82 15.17
N ASP A 80 -6.30 2.98 15.48
CA ASP A 80 -5.75 4.20 16.06
C ASP A 80 -5.27 5.10 14.94
N ARG A 81 -5.69 6.37 14.95
CA ARG A 81 -5.31 7.33 13.90
C ARG A 81 -4.16 8.21 14.36
N TYR A 82 -3.16 8.38 13.50
CA TYR A 82 -2.01 9.23 13.76
C TYR A 82 -1.75 10.21 12.61
N LYS A 83 -1.19 11.38 12.93
CA LYS A 83 -0.67 12.30 11.93
C LYS A 83 0.61 11.73 11.29
N ILE A 84 0.93 12.20 10.09
CA ILE A 84 2.10 11.76 9.35
C ILE A 84 2.96 12.92 8.88
N ALA A 85 4.21 12.64 8.55
CA ALA A 85 5.11 13.55 7.85
C ALA A 85 5.95 12.79 6.82
N LEU A 86 6.38 13.49 5.77
CA LEU A 86 7.39 12.97 4.85
C LEU A 86 8.77 12.96 5.53
N ILE A 87 9.51 11.87 5.41
CA ILE A 87 10.90 11.81 5.86
C ILE A 87 11.82 11.75 4.64
N GLY A 88 12.61 12.82 4.47
CA GLY A 88 13.61 12.85 3.42
C GLY A 88 13.02 13.01 2.02
N GLN A 89 13.61 12.31 1.05
CA GLN A 89 13.23 12.42 -0.37
C GLN A 89 12.18 11.38 -0.77
N ILE A 90 11.46 11.68 -1.84
CA ILE A 90 10.56 10.76 -2.54
C ILE A 90 11.31 10.23 -3.75
N ASP A 91 11.23 8.92 -4.00
CA ASP A 91 11.67 8.33 -5.25
C ASP A 91 10.50 8.28 -6.21
N GLU A 92 10.36 9.31 -7.04
CA GLU A 92 9.28 9.41 -8.01
C GLU A 92 9.42 8.40 -9.16
N GLU A 93 10.65 8.05 -9.52
CA GLU A 93 10.95 7.16 -10.64
C GLU A 93 10.50 5.73 -10.34
N ASN A 94 10.72 5.29 -9.10
CA ASN A 94 10.35 3.96 -8.62
C ASN A 94 9.06 3.96 -7.78
N ASP A 95 8.40 5.12 -7.66
CA ASP A 95 7.14 5.32 -6.95
C ASP A 95 7.19 4.92 -5.46
N MET A 96 8.22 5.38 -4.74
CA MET A 96 8.42 5.11 -3.30
C MET A 96 8.44 6.39 -2.47
N ALA A 97 7.78 6.36 -1.31
CA ALA A 97 7.86 7.40 -0.29
C ALA A 97 8.16 6.79 1.08
N LEU A 98 9.09 7.41 1.81
CA LEU A 98 9.40 7.11 3.20
C LEU A 98 8.73 8.16 4.09
N MET A 99 7.89 7.70 5.02
CA MET A 99 7.04 8.56 5.83
C MET A 99 7.21 8.24 7.32
N GLN A 100 6.82 9.18 8.19
CA GLN A 100 6.85 9.07 9.65
C GLN A 100 5.44 9.12 10.20
N ILE A 101 5.13 8.26 11.17
CA ILE A 101 4.03 8.47 12.10
C ILE A 101 4.46 9.47 13.19
N ILE A 102 3.71 10.55 13.38
CA ILE A 102 3.96 11.56 14.40
C ILE A 102 3.29 11.13 15.71
N SER A 103 4.08 10.50 16.60
CA SER A 103 3.64 10.04 17.91
C SER A 103 4.83 9.83 18.85
N ASP A 104 4.59 9.96 20.16
CA ASP A 104 5.53 9.56 21.21
C ASP A 104 5.62 8.03 21.36
N LYS A 105 4.70 7.29 20.74
CA LYS A 105 4.70 5.83 20.69
C LYS A 105 5.90 5.29 19.90
N LYS A 106 6.62 4.31 20.46
CA LYS A 106 7.84 3.69 19.88
C LYS A 106 7.82 2.16 19.85
N ASP A 107 6.63 1.57 19.95
CA ASP A 107 6.38 0.12 19.96
C ASP A 107 5.39 -0.29 18.86
N PHE A 108 5.42 0.40 17.71
CA PHE A 108 4.63 -0.01 16.55
C PHE A 108 5.05 -1.40 16.07
N GLN A 109 4.06 -2.22 15.69
CA GLN A 109 4.33 -3.49 15.01
C GLN A 109 4.94 -3.18 13.64
N THR A 110 5.98 -3.91 13.27
CA THR A 110 6.65 -3.77 11.98
C THR A 110 6.30 -4.92 11.07
N VAL A 111 6.39 -4.71 9.76
CA VAL A 111 6.31 -5.82 8.82
C VAL A 111 7.51 -6.77 8.98
N GLY A 112 7.36 -7.96 8.40
CA GLY A 112 8.45 -8.90 8.19
C GLY A 112 9.54 -8.38 7.27
N ASN A 113 10.48 -9.25 6.91
CA ASN A 113 11.69 -8.85 6.21
C ASN A 113 11.39 -8.28 4.81
N LEU A 114 12.16 -7.26 4.44
CA LEU A 114 12.23 -6.76 3.07
C LEU A 114 13.29 -7.57 2.32
N GLU A 115 12.88 -8.21 1.23
CA GLU A 115 13.77 -9.06 0.45
C GLU A 115 14.56 -8.24 -0.58
N THR A 116 15.87 -8.14 -0.39
CA THR A 116 16.75 -7.36 -1.28
C THR A 116 16.96 -8.00 -2.66
N THR A 117 16.50 -9.23 -2.87
CA THR A 117 16.88 -10.02 -4.04
C THR A 117 16.18 -9.51 -5.31
N GLU A 118 16.93 -9.43 -6.41
CA GLU A 118 16.33 -9.23 -7.75
C GLU A 118 15.77 -10.53 -8.34
N ASN A 119 15.77 -11.61 -7.55
CA ASN A 119 15.61 -12.99 -8.02
C ASN A 119 14.16 -13.47 -7.99
N ILE A 120 13.20 -12.54 -8.07
CA ILE A 120 11.81 -12.92 -8.33
C ILE A 120 11.71 -13.64 -9.67
N LYS A 121 10.81 -14.61 -9.77
CA LYS A 121 10.59 -15.41 -10.99
C LYS A 121 9.13 -15.39 -11.39
N GLU A 122 8.92 -15.46 -12.70
CA GLU A 122 7.59 -15.64 -13.26
C GLU A 122 6.99 -16.98 -12.76
N GLY A 123 5.72 -16.94 -12.37
CA GLY A 123 5.01 -18.07 -11.77
C GLY A 123 5.14 -18.20 -10.25
N GLU A 124 5.95 -17.39 -9.57
CA GLU A 124 6.02 -17.40 -8.11
C GLU A 124 4.70 -16.92 -7.49
N ASP A 125 4.20 -17.69 -6.51
CA ASP A 125 3.05 -17.31 -5.70
C ASP A 125 3.40 -16.12 -4.80
N VAL A 126 2.60 -15.07 -4.89
CA VAL A 126 2.69 -13.89 -4.05
C VAL A 126 1.33 -13.55 -3.45
N ALA A 127 1.33 -12.75 -2.40
CA ALA A 127 0.11 -12.17 -1.87
C ALA A 127 0.36 -10.73 -1.43
N PHE A 128 -0.55 -9.82 -1.74
CA PHE A 128 -0.54 -8.49 -1.13
C PHE A 128 -1.72 -8.29 -0.21
N ILE A 129 -1.47 -7.49 0.81
CA ILE A 129 -2.38 -7.26 1.93
C ILE A 129 -2.51 -5.75 2.11
N GLY A 130 -3.72 -5.23 2.08
CA GLY A 130 -3.97 -3.79 2.20
C GLY A 130 -5.43 -3.44 2.24
N TYR A 131 -5.79 -2.26 1.73
CA TYR A 131 -7.15 -1.73 1.79
C TYR A 131 -7.74 -1.45 0.40
N PRO A 132 -7.78 -2.44 -0.51
CA PRO A 132 -8.44 -2.28 -1.80
C PRO A 132 -9.91 -1.94 -1.60
N LEU A 133 -10.43 -1.01 -2.40
CA LEU A 133 -11.84 -0.61 -2.43
C LEU A 133 -12.40 -0.19 -1.07
N ALA A 134 -11.54 0.31 -0.16
CA ALA A 134 -11.98 0.62 1.19
C ALA A 134 -13.03 1.75 1.23
N VAL A 135 -13.07 2.66 0.25
CA VAL A 135 -14.13 3.68 0.14
C VAL A 135 -15.47 3.01 -0.20
N GLU A 136 -15.45 2.10 -1.17
CA GLU A 136 -16.62 1.36 -1.62
C GLU A 136 -17.17 0.46 -0.51
N LEU A 137 -16.29 -0.24 0.21
CA LEU A 137 -16.66 -1.06 1.35
C LEU A 137 -17.28 -0.21 2.47
N LEU A 138 -16.71 0.96 2.77
CA LEU A 138 -17.29 1.92 3.71
C LEU A 138 -18.68 2.40 3.28
N ASN A 139 -18.87 2.70 2.00
CA ASN A 139 -20.17 3.13 1.45
C ASN A 139 -21.21 1.99 1.47
N MET A 140 -20.78 0.73 1.42
CA MET A 140 -21.64 -0.45 1.60
C MET A 140 -21.97 -0.74 3.07
N GLY A 141 -21.45 0.05 4.01
CA GLY A 141 -21.66 -0.14 5.45
C GLY A 141 -20.70 -1.15 6.09
N PHE A 142 -19.72 -1.66 5.34
CA PHE A 142 -18.62 -2.42 5.94
C PHE A 142 -17.61 -1.46 6.57
N GLY A 143 -17.06 -1.83 7.72
CA GLY A 143 -15.96 -1.04 8.32
C GLY A 143 -14.70 -1.07 7.45
N ILE A 144 -13.70 -0.27 7.84
CA ILE A 144 -12.35 -0.36 7.28
C ILE A 144 -11.85 -1.79 7.48
N THR A 145 -11.73 -2.53 6.40
CA THR A 145 -11.38 -3.95 6.41
C THR A 145 -10.20 -4.19 5.50
N MET A 146 -9.18 -4.83 6.05
CA MET A 146 -8.01 -5.24 5.30
C MET A 146 -8.38 -6.43 4.43
N THR A 147 -7.93 -6.44 3.18
CA THR A 147 -8.16 -7.50 2.20
C THR A 147 -6.83 -8.06 1.73
N THR A 148 -6.81 -9.37 1.48
CA THR A 148 -5.65 -10.08 0.93
C THR A 148 -5.98 -10.64 -0.44
N ASN A 149 -5.08 -10.44 -1.40
CA ASN A 149 -5.15 -11.02 -2.73
C ASN A 149 -3.96 -11.94 -2.92
N LYS A 150 -4.21 -13.23 -3.22
CA LYS A 150 -3.18 -14.17 -3.69
C LYS A 150 -3.14 -14.11 -5.22
N CYS A 151 -1.94 -14.04 -5.78
CA CYS A 151 -1.67 -13.96 -7.21
C CYS A 151 -0.31 -14.61 -7.54
N ILE A 152 0.05 -14.66 -8.81
CA ILE A 152 1.40 -15.02 -9.27
C ILE A 152 2.11 -13.81 -9.86
N ILE A 153 3.45 -13.88 -9.93
CA ILE A 153 4.25 -13.00 -10.77
C ILE A 153 4.03 -13.41 -12.23
N SER A 154 3.21 -12.68 -12.97
CA SER A 154 2.85 -13.00 -14.36
C SER A 154 3.93 -12.64 -15.36
N SER A 155 4.63 -11.53 -15.15
CA SER A 155 5.81 -11.21 -15.96
C SER A 155 6.74 -10.20 -15.29
N ILE A 156 8.01 -10.23 -15.70
CA ILE A 156 9.04 -9.32 -15.19
C ILE A 156 9.41 -8.28 -16.26
N LYS A 157 9.55 -7.01 -15.85
CA LYS A 157 9.97 -5.90 -16.73
C LYS A 157 11.25 -5.27 -16.20
N ARG A 158 12.25 -5.18 -17.09
CA ARG A 158 13.58 -4.64 -16.80
C ARG A 158 13.81 -3.33 -17.55
N ARG A 159 14.62 -2.44 -16.98
CA ARG A 159 15.04 -1.19 -17.65
C ARG A 159 15.97 -1.53 -18.81
N GLY A 160 15.79 -0.87 -19.94
CA GLY A 160 16.67 -1.08 -21.11
C GLY A 160 18.11 -0.57 -20.90
N ALA A 161 18.29 0.44 -20.05
CA ALA A 161 19.58 1.09 -19.84
C ALA A 161 20.59 0.21 -19.10
N ASP A 162 20.16 -0.49 -18.03
CA ASP A 162 21.04 -1.23 -17.13
C ASP A 162 20.56 -2.66 -16.83
N GLY A 163 19.42 -3.09 -17.39
CA GLY A 163 18.82 -4.41 -17.14
C GLY A 163 18.23 -4.57 -15.74
N SER A 164 18.18 -3.52 -14.92
CA SER A 164 17.66 -3.59 -13.57
C SER A 164 16.16 -3.89 -13.57
N LEU A 165 15.70 -4.66 -12.57
CA LEU A 165 14.28 -4.96 -12.39
C LEU A 165 13.49 -3.66 -12.14
N HIS A 166 12.60 -3.28 -13.06
CA HIS A 166 11.84 -2.02 -13.02
C HIS A 166 10.48 -2.20 -12.32
N PHE A 167 9.71 -3.19 -12.76
CA PHE A 167 8.44 -3.60 -12.17
C PHE A 167 8.11 -5.02 -12.59
N PHE A 168 7.17 -5.63 -11.89
CA PHE A 168 6.60 -6.92 -12.27
C PHE A 168 5.08 -6.84 -12.31
N LEU A 169 4.49 -7.70 -13.13
CA LEU A 169 3.06 -7.80 -13.30
C LEU A 169 2.53 -8.96 -12.48
N VAL A 170 1.35 -8.79 -11.89
CA VAL A 170 0.61 -9.83 -11.18
C VAL A 170 -0.77 -10.02 -11.78
N ASP A 171 -1.34 -11.22 -11.68
CA ASP A 171 -2.60 -11.62 -12.32
C ASP A 171 -3.85 -11.24 -11.51
N THR A 172 -3.81 -10.07 -10.88
CA THR A 172 -4.93 -9.55 -10.09
C THR A 172 -5.05 -8.05 -10.25
N HIS A 173 -6.27 -7.56 -10.05
CA HIS A 173 -6.57 -6.13 -10.05
C HIS A 173 -5.89 -5.43 -8.87
N ILE A 174 -5.30 -4.27 -9.15
CA ILE A 174 -4.90 -3.28 -8.14
C ILE A 174 -5.95 -2.18 -8.21
N ASN A 175 -6.79 -2.06 -7.17
CA ASN A 175 -7.86 -1.07 -7.13
C ASN A 175 -7.47 0.15 -6.29
N GLY A 176 -8.30 1.20 -6.31
CA GLY A 176 -8.15 2.33 -5.38
C GLY A 176 -8.02 1.83 -3.93
N GLY A 177 -7.09 2.41 -3.17
CA GLY A 177 -6.75 1.96 -1.81
C GLY A 177 -5.70 0.84 -1.74
N SER A 178 -5.46 0.08 -2.82
CA SER A 178 -4.41 -0.96 -2.84
C SER A 178 -3.00 -0.36 -2.95
N SER A 179 -2.84 0.78 -3.63
CA SER A 179 -1.53 1.42 -3.82
C SER A 179 -0.78 1.55 -2.50
N GLY A 180 0.45 1.04 -2.45
CA GLY A 180 1.32 1.00 -1.27
C GLY A 180 1.20 -0.26 -0.43
N SER A 181 0.35 -1.23 -0.81
CA SER A 181 0.29 -2.53 -0.12
C SER A 181 1.59 -3.32 -0.29
N PRO A 182 2.13 -3.92 0.79
CA PRO A 182 3.26 -4.84 0.67
C PRO A 182 2.86 -6.10 -0.09
N VAL A 183 3.73 -6.56 -0.99
CA VAL A 183 3.60 -7.80 -1.76
C VAL A 183 4.57 -8.82 -1.16
N PHE A 184 4.04 -9.88 -0.58
CA PHE A 184 4.78 -10.95 0.08
C PHE A 184 4.99 -12.13 -0.87
N SER A 185 6.18 -12.74 -0.83
CA SER A 185 6.40 -14.07 -1.38
C SER A 185 5.68 -15.10 -0.52
N ALA A 186 4.87 -15.97 -1.12
CA ALA A 186 4.22 -17.06 -0.40
C ALA A 186 5.23 -18.11 0.08
N GLU A 187 6.37 -18.24 -0.60
CA GLU A 187 7.44 -19.17 -0.23
C GLU A 187 8.12 -18.70 1.07
N THR A 188 8.68 -17.49 1.05
CA THR A 188 9.54 -16.96 2.12
C THR A 188 8.78 -16.22 3.21
N GLY A 189 7.61 -15.64 2.89
CA GLY A 189 6.90 -14.70 3.76
C GLY A 189 7.53 -13.30 3.81
N ASN A 190 8.59 -13.05 3.04
CA ASN A 190 9.23 -11.75 2.94
C ASN A 190 8.50 -10.86 1.93
N ILE A 191 8.63 -9.55 2.09
CA ILE A 191 8.14 -8.57 1.14
C ILE A 191 9.09 -8.52 -0.04
N VAL A 192 8.58 -8.74 -1.25
CA VAL A 192 9.33 -8.69 -2.53
C VAL A 192 8.96 -7.48 -3.38
N GLY A 193 7.83 -6.83 -3.07
CA GLY A 193 7.41 -5.63 -3.79
C GLY A 193 6.32 -4.83 -3.09
N ILE A 194 5.83 -3.83 -3.80
CA ILE A 194 4.76 -2.92 -3.36
C ILE A 194 3.79 -2.76 -4.53
N SER A 195 2.49 -2.99 -4.30
CA SER A 195 1.46 -2.76 -5.32
C SER A 195 1.38 -1.27 -5.63
N SER A 196 1.44 -0.87 -6.91
CA SER A 196 1.58 0.54 -7.30
C SER A 196 0.46 1.01 -8.21
N ALA A 197 0.21 0.30 -9.31
CA ALA A 197 -0.74 0.76 -10.32
C ALA A 197 -1.48 -0.39 -10.96
N ARG A 198 -2.52 -0.07 -11.72
CA ARG A 198 -3.25 -1.03 -12.55
C ARG A 198 -3.07 -0.71 -14.01
N ILE A 199 -3.22 -1.74 -14.82
CA ILE A 199 -3.33 -1.58 -16.27
C ILE A 199 -4.82 -1.49 -16.61
N SER A 200 -5.20 -0.50 -17.41
CA SER A 200 -6.59 -0.35 -17.86
C SER A 200 -6.68 0.20 -19.27
N SER A 201 -7.78 -0.11 -19.94
CA SER A 201 -8.16 0.49 -21.21
C SER A 201 -9.09 1.67 -20.96
N LYS A 202 -8.81 2.81 -21.57
CA LYS A 202 -9.67 3.99 -21.55
C LYS A 202 -10.52 3.97 -22.82
N ILE A 203 -11.83 3.82 -22.68
CA ILE A 203 -12.78 3.71 -23.79
C ILE A 203 -13.76 4.88 -23.73
N PRO A 204 -13.79 5.77 -24.75
CA PRO A 204 -14.84 6.77 -24.87
C PRO A 204 -16.20 6.08 -25.07
N ILE A 205 -17.21 6.51 -24.32
CA ILE A 205 -18.60 6.06 -24.48
C ILE A 205 -19.52 7.26 -24.82
N PRO A 206 -20.72 7.02 -25.39
CA PRO A 206 -21.65 8.09 -25.70
C PRO A 206 -21.93 9.01 -24.50
N GLY A 207 -22.01 10.32 -24.76
CA GLY A 207 -22.16 11.33 -23.70
C GLY A 207 -20.86 11.95 -23.20
N GLY A 208 -19.71 11.66 -23.84
CA GLY A 208 -18.42 12.30 -23.51
C GLY A 208 -17.73 11.73 -22.27
N VAL A 209 -18.24 10.63 -21.71
CA VAL A 209 -17.63 9.92 -20.59
C VAL A 209 -16.54 9.00 -21.13
N VAL A 210 -15.41 8.92 -20.43
CA VAL A 210 -14.35 7.93 -20.69
C VAL A 210 -14.48 6.83 -19.65
N ALA A 211 -14.96 5.67 -20.10
CA ALA A 211 -14.98 4.47 -19.28
C ALA A 211 -13.55 3.96 -19.08
N ASP A 212 -13.28 3.50 -17.88
CA ASP A 212 -11.98 2.96 -17.52
C ASP A 212 -12.16 1.48 -17.13
N ILE A 213 -11.66 0.61 -18.00
CA ILE A 213 -11.88 -0.83 -17.93
C ILE A 213 -10.59 -1.48 -17.43
N PRO A 214 -10.54 -1.95 -16.17
CA PRO A 214 -9.33 -2.55 -15.64
C PRO A 214 -9.04 -3.88 -16.35
N ALA A 215 -7.77 -4.08 -16.72
CA ALA A 215 -7.28 -5.40 -17.09
C ALA A 215 -7.06 -6.22 -15.81
N ASN A 216 -7.12 -7.55 -15.91
CA ASN A 216 -6.76 -8.44 -14.80
C ASN A 216 -5.25 -8.51 -14.59
N MET A 217 -4.61 -7.34 -14.45
CA MET A 217 -3.17 -7.17 -14.33
C MET A 217 -2.85 -5.96 -13.44
N GLY A 218 -2.05 -6.22 -12.41
CA GLY A 218 -1.50 -5.22 -11.50
C GLY A 218 -0.02 -4.98 -11.75
N ILE A 219 0.45 -3.76 -11.53
CA ILE A 219 1.86 -3.37 -11.53
C ILE A 219 2.36 -3.30 -10.09
N CYS A 220 3.42 -4.03 -9.80
CA CYS A 220 4.13 -3.99 -8.53
C CYS A 220 5.56 -3.46 -8.71
N ARG A 221 5.99 -2.61 -7.79
CA ARG A 221 7.35 -2.08 -7.73
C ARG A 221 8.23 -2.99 -6.85
N PRO A 222 9.47 -3.29 -7.27
CA PRO A 222 10.39 -4.10 -6.46
C PRO A 222 10.72 -3.44 -5.13
N ILE A 223 10.77 -4.22 -4.05
CA ILE A 223 11.01 -3.68 -2.72
C ILE A 223 12.42 -3.10 -2.55
N LYS A 224 13.38 -3.52 -3.40
CA LYS A 224 14.76 -2.99 -3.37
C LYS A 224 14.81 -1.46 -3.42
N TYR A 225 13.89 -0.82 -4.15
CA TYR A 225 13.85 0.64 -4.26
C TYR A 225 13.42 1.31 -2.96
N ALA A 226 12.55 0.66 -2.17
CA ALA A 226 12.25 1.12 -0.82
C ALA A 226 13.47 0.95 0.11
N ILE A 227 14.21 -0.16 -0.01
CA ILE A 227 15.44 -0.40 0.77
C ILE A 227 16.52 0.65 0.46
N GLU A 228 16.73 0.95 -0.82
CA GLU A 228 17.63 2.02 -1.26
C GLU A 228 17.21 3.37 -0.68
N LEU A 229 15.91 3.69 -0.72
CA LEU A 229 15.38 4.92 -0.14
C LEU A 229 15.59 4.98 1.38
N ILE A 230 15.36 3.89 2.11
CA ILE A 230 15.62 3.79 3.54
C ILE A 230 17.10 4.05 3.84
N ASN A 231 18.01 3.45 3.07
CA ASN A 231 19.45 3.59 3.31
C ASN A 231 19.98 5.00 3.02
N LYS A 232 19.38 5.74 2.07
CA LYS A 232 19.71 7.14 1.81
C LYS A 232 19.27 8.10 2.93
N ASN A 233 18.37 7.66 3.81
CA ASN A 233 17.77 8.48 4.89
C ASN A 233 18.07 7.94 6.30
N LYS A 234 19.15 7.15 6.44
CA LYS A 234 19.76 6.79 7.73
C LYS A 234 20.76 7.86 8.14
#